data_AF-A0A2M7JVH8-F1
#
_entry.id   AF-A0A2M7JVH8-F1
#
_cell.length_a   1.000
_cell.length_b   1.000
_cell.length_c   1.000
_cell.angle_alpha   90.00
_cell.angle_beta   90.00
_cell.angle_gamma   90.00
#
_symmetry.space_group_name_H-M   'P 1'
#
loop_
_entity.id
_entity.type
_entity.pdbx_description
1 polymer ?
#
loop_
_entity_poly.entity_id
_entity_poly.type
_entity_poly.pdbx_seq_one_letter_code
_entity_poly.pdbx_strand_id
1 'polypeptide(L)'
;MKTKGASQTIRRSVALSRHLVEEVKTFAPPELKGNFNRLVTVALREFTTQRKGEAFEEAMARMAADPAIRAECTAISKEFLLTETDGLKND
;
A
#
# COMPACT_ATOMS: atom_id res chain seq x y z
N MET A 1 17.16 -5.80 29.24
CA MET A 1 16.12 -4.77 29.01
C MET A 1 16.34 -4.19 27.63
N LYS A 2 15.45 -4.42 26.65
CA LYS A 2 15.62 -3.88 25.29
C LYS A 2 15.25 -2.40 25.29
N THR A 3 16.20 -1.52 25.02
CA THR A 3 15.99 -0.08 24.87
C THR A 3 15.21 0.17 23.58
N LYS A 4 13.94 0.57 23.68
CA LYS A 4 13.18 1.13 22.56
C LYS A 4 13.94 2.36 22.07
N GLY A 5 14.50 2.31 20.86
CA GLY A 5 15.12 3.48 20.24
C GLY A 5 14.12 4.62 20.19
N ALA A 6 14.50 5.80 20.69
CA ALA A 6 13.65 6.98 20.71
C ALA A 6 13.18 7.30 19.28
N SER A 7 11.88 7.50 19.09
CA SER A 7 11.31 7.89 17.80
C SER A 7 11.87 9.25 17.38
N GLN A 8 12.76 9.26 16.36
CA GLN A 8 13.27 10.50 15.81
C GLN A 8 12.12 11.28 15.16
N THR A 9 11.78 12.44 15.71
CA THR A 9 10.79 13.34 15.12
C THR A 9 11.47 14.22 14.08
N ILE A 10 11.10 14.06 12.81
CA ILE A 10 11.62 14.88 11.72
C ILE A 10 10.67 16.06 11.51
N ARG A 11 11.18 17.29 11.63
CA ARG A 11 10.45 18.53 11.31
C ARG A 11 10.95 19.08 9.99
N ARG A 12 10.04 19.37 9.05
CA ARG A 12 10.34 19.91 7.72
C ARG A 12 9.38 21.06 7.42
N SER A 13 9.90 22.09 6.76
CA SER A 13 9.11 23.20 6.22
C SER A 13 8.99 23.02 4.71
N VAL A 14 7.79 23.23 4.17
CA VAL A 14 7.50 23.08 2.74
C VAL A 14 6.73 24.31 2.27
N ALA A 15 7.09 24.83 1.11
CA ALA A 15 6.35 25.90 0.46
C ALA A 15 5.15 25.30 -0.29
N LEU A 16 3.94 25.71 0.09
CA LEU A 16 2.70 25.33 -0.57
C LEU A 16 2.00 26.59 -1.06
N SER A 17 1.29 26.49 -2.19
CA SER A 17 0.48 27.62 -2.65
C SER A 17 -0.66 27.88 -1.67
N ARG A 18 -0.95 29.15 -1.42
CA ARG A 18 -2.05 29.53 -0.51
C ARG A 18 -3.40 28.99 -1.00
N HIS A 19 -3.62 29.01 -2.31
CA HIS A 19 -4.81 28.46 -2.94
C HIS A 19 -5.01 26.98 -2.59
N LEU A 20 -3.96 26.17 -2.75
CA LEU A 20 -4.01 24.73 -2.45
C LEU A 20 -4.33 24.48 -0.98
N VAL A 21 -3.75 25.26 -0.06
CA VAL A 21 -3.99 25.10 1.37
C VAL A 21 -5.45 25.40 1.73
N GLU A 22 -6.04 26.44 1.15
CA GLU A 22 -7.45 26.77 1.41
C GLU A 22 -8.41 25.76 0.79
N GLU A 23 -8.15 25.29 -0.42
CA GLU A 23 -8.91 24.22 -1.07
C GLU A 23 -8.86 22.92 -0.25
N VAL A 24 -7.69 22.50 0.20
CA VAL A 24 -7.55 21.28 1.01
C VAL A 24 -8.30 21.42 2.34
N LYS A 25 -8.34 22.62 2.94
CA LYS A 25 -9.14 22.87 4.15
C LYS A 25 -10.65 22.78 3.92
N THR A 26 -11.17 23.09 2.73
CA THR A 26 -12.61 22.96 2.46
C THR A 26 -13.04 21.50 2.42
N PHE A 27 -12.19 20.62 1.88
CA PHE A 27 -12.44 19.17 1.83
C PHE A 27 -12.00 18.42 3.08
N ALA A 28 -11.24 19.07 3.98
CA ALA A 28 -10.77 18.44 5.21
C ALA A 28 -11.96 18.01 6.10
N PRO A 29 -11.91 16.79 6.66
CA PRO A 29 -12.84 16.37 7.70
C PRO A 29 -12.88 17.36 8.87
N PRO A 30 -14.03 17.57 9.52
CA PRO A 30 -14.17 18.56 10.60
C PRO A 30 -13.15 18.34 11.73
N GLU A 31 -12.78 17.09 12.01
CA GLU A 31 -11.76 16.73 13.02
C GLU A 31 -10.34 17.21 12.67
N LEU A 32 -10.05 17.45 11.39
CA LEU A 32 -8.72 17.80 10.88
C LEU A 32 -8.57 19.27 10.49
N LYS A 33 -9.68 20.02 10.39
CA LYS A 33 -9.68 21.46 10.02
C LYS A 33 -8.84 22.33 10.97
N GLY A 34 -8.80 21.98 12.26
CA GLY A 34 -8.05 22.71 13.28
C GLY A 34 -6.54 22.39 13.33
N ASN A 35 -6.07 21.35 12.65
CA ASN A 35 -4.67 20.93 12.70
C ASN A 35 -4.15 20.51 11.31
N PHE A 36 -3.58 21.48 10.60
CA PHE A 36 -3.03 21.28 9.27
C PHE A 36 -1.90 20.23 9.23
N ASN A 37 -1.05 20.16 10.26
CA ASN A 37 0.02 19.15 10.30
C ASN A 37 -0.53 17.72 10.38
N ARG A 38 -1.62 17.53 11.13
CA ARG A 38 -2.31 16.23 11.20
C ARG A 38 -2.96 15.88 9.86
N LEU A 39 -3.58 16.86 9.20
CA LEU A 39 -4.15 16.70 7.87
C LEU A 39 -3.09 16.26 6.85
N VAL A 40 -1.94 16.95 6.81
CA VAL A 40 -0.80 16.60 5.94
C VAL A 40 -0.29 15.20 6.24
N THR A 41 -0.20 14.83 7.53
CA THR A 41 0.28 13.49 7.92
C THR A 41 -0.65 12.38 7.44
N VAL A 42 -1.97 12.58 7.54
CA VAL A 42 -2.97 11.62 7.04
C VAL A 42 -2.89 11.51 5.53
N ALA A 43 -2.88 12.64 4.82
CA ALA A 43 -2.79 12.67 3.36
C ALA A 43 -1.52 11.96 2.84
N LEU A 44 -0.36 12.18 3.48
CA LEU A 44 0.88 11.49 3.11
C LEU A 44 0.83 9.97 3.37
N ARG A 45 0.15 9.53 4.43
CA ARG A 45 -0.04 8.09 4.70
C ARG A 45 -0.91 7.45 3.63
N GLU A 46 -2.01 8.09 3.26
CA GLU A 46 -2.90 7.62 2.21
C GLU A 46 -2.18 7.55 0.87
N PHE A 47 -1.50 8.63 0.48
CA PHE A 47 -0.70 8.69 -0.74
C PHE A 47 0.35 7.57 -0.77
N THR A 48 1.13 7.40 0.30
CA THR A 48 2.15 6.34 0.34
C THR A 48 1.55 4.93 0.32
N THR A 49 0.37 4.74 0.88
CA THR A 49 -0.35 3.46 0.83
C THR A 49 -0.78 3.15 -0.60
N GLN A 50 -1.40 4.12 -1.27
CA GLN A 50 -1.82 3.99 -2.67
C GLN A 50 -0.63 3.71 -3.59
N ARG A 51 0.46 4.47 -3.46
CA ARG A 51 1.68 4.26 -4.25
C ARG A 51 2.31 2.89 -4.04
N LYS A 52 2.28 2.37 -2.82
CA LYS A 52 2.75 1.00 -2.54
C LYS A 52 1.84 -0.05 -3.17
N GLY A 53 0.53 0.17 -3.12
CA GLY A 53 -0.45 -0.68 -3.82
C GLY A 53 -0.19 -0.72 -5.31
N GLU A 54 -0.08 0.44 -5.96
CA GLU A 54 0.24 0.54 -7.40
C GLU A 54 1.54 -0.18 -7.76
N ALA A 55 2.61 0.05 -6.99
CA ALA A 55 3.90 -0.58 -7.24
C ALA A 55 3.85 -2.11 -7.04
N PHE A 56 3.03 -2.58 -6.08
CA PHE A 56 2.81 -4.00 -5.87
C PHE A 56 2.05 -4.63 -7.04
N GLU A 57 0.95 -4.02 -7.50
CA GLU A 57 0.19 -4.49 -8.66
C GLU A 57 1.06 -4.53 -9.92
N GLU A 58 1.89 -3.52 -10.14
CA GLU A 58 2.85 -3.51 -11.26
C GLU A 58 3.90 -4.62 -11.14
N ALA A 59 4.40 -4.89 -9.93
CA ALA A 59 5.33 -5.99 -9.70
C ALA A 59 4.66 -7.36 -9.94
N MET A 60 3.43 -7.54 -9.46
CA MET A 60 2.64 -8.74 -9.68
C MET A 60 2.35 -8.96 -11.17
N ALA A 61 1.97 -7.91 -11.90
CA ALA A 61 1.74 -7.99 -13.34
C ALA A 61 3.01 -8.39 -14.10
N ARG A 62 4.17 -7.82 -13.73
CA ARG A 62 5.47 -8.22 -14.31
C ARG A 62 5.82 -9.66 -14.00
N MET A 63 5.63 -10.10 -12.76
CA MET A 63 5.86 -11.48 -12.33
C MET A 63 4.96 -12.47 -13.09
N ALA A 64 3.68 -12.14 -13.25
CA ALA A 64 2.72 -12.96 -13.99
C ALA A 64 3.03 -13.03 -15.49
N ALA A 65 3.62 -11.98 -16.05
CA ALA A 65 4.04 -11.95 -17.45
C ALA A 65 5.36 -12.70 -17.70
N ASP A 66 6.16 -12.97 -16.67
CA ASP A 66 7.45 -13.64 -16.79
C ASP A 66 7.28 -15.09 -17.30
N PRO A 67 7.85 -15.45 -18.47
CA PRO A 67 7.73 -16.78 -19.04
C PRO A 67 8.33 -17.89 -18.15
N ALA A 68 9.41 -17.62 -17.42
CA ALA A 68 10.05 -18.62 -16.55
C ALA A 68 9.14 -18.96 -15.37
N ILE A 69 8.58 -17.93 -14.73
CA ILE A 69 7.64 -18.08 -13.61
C ILE A 69 6.37 -18.79 -14.10
N ARG A 70 5.83 -18.42 -15.27
CA ARG A 70 4.67 -19.11 -15.85
C ARG A 70 4.95 -20.58 -16.12
N ALA A 71 6.14 -20.93 -16.63
CA ALA A 71 6.51 -22.31 -16.88
C ALA A 71 6.60 -23.12 -15.57
N GLU A 72 7.23 -22.55 -14.55
CA GLU A 72 7.35 -23.15 -13.22
C GLU A 72 5.97 -23.32 -12.56
N CYS A 73 5.14 -22.27 -12.54
CA CYS A 73 3.77 -22.36 -12.04
C CYS A 73 2.96 -23.42 -12.80
N THR A 74 3.10 -23.54 -14.11
CA THR A 74 2.43 -24.58 -14.91
C THR A 74 2.90 -25.98 -14.54
N ALA A 75 4.20 -26.15 -14.26
CA ALA A 75 4.74 -27.44 -13.81
C ALA A 75 4.17 -27.83 -12.44
N ILE A 76 4.16 -26.89 -11.49
CA ILE A 76 3.57 -27.08 -10.16
C ILE A 76 2.08 -27.41 -10.27
N SER A 77 1.30 -26.64 -11.02
CA SER A 77 -0.14 -26.92 -11.20
C SER A 77 -0.41 -28.31 -11.77
N LYS A 78 0.44 -28.81 -12.68
CA LYS A 78 0.31 -30.18 -13.20
C LYS A 78 0.63 -31.24 -12.15
N GLU A 79 1.66 -31.02 -11.35
CA GLU A 79 2.09 -31.94 -10.29
C GLU A 79 0.99 -32.10 -9.22
N PHE A 80 0.35 -30.99 -8.84
CA PHE A 80 -0.66 -30.96 -7.79
C PHE A 80 -2.10 -31.11 -8.29
N LEU A 81 -2.32 -31.33 -9.59
CA LEU A 81 -3.64 -31.42 -10.20
C LEU A 81 -4.56 -32.44 -9.50
N LEU A 82 -4.01 -33.60 -9.10
CA LEU A 82 -4.77 -34.66 -8.43
C LEU A 82 -5.18 -34.31 -6.99
N THR A 83 -4.50 -33.33 -6.39
CA THR A 83 -4.73 -32.88 -5.02
C THR A 83 -5.59 -31.62 -4.93
N GLU A 84 -5.97 -31.01 -6.07
CA GLU A 84 -6.79 -29.78 -6.08
C GLU A 84 -8.16 -29.97 -5.41
N THR A 85 -8.69 -31.19 -5.44
CA THR A 85 -9.99 -31.55 -4.85
C THR A 85 -9.87 -32.28 -3.52
N ASP A 86 -8.66 -32.42 -2.97
CA ASP A 86 -8.47 -33.12 -1.70
C ASP A 86 -9.26 -32.43 -0.58
N GLY A 87 -10.12 -33.18 0.10
CA GLY A 87 -10.95 -32.66 1.20
C GLY A 87 -12.27 -32.00 0.78
N LEU A 88 -12.53 -31.84 -0.52
CA LEU A 88 -13.87 -31.51 -1.02
C LEU A 88 -14.71 -32.79 -1.08
N LYS A 89 -15.60 -32.99 -0.10
CA LYS A 89 -16.62 -34.05 -0.18
C LYS A 89 -17.56 -33.70 -1.32
N ASN A 90 -17.72 -34.62 -2.28
CA ASN A 90 -18.86 -34.63 -3.18
C ASN A 90 -20.10 -35.07 -2.37
N ASP A 91 -20.68 -34.17 -1.57
CA ASP A 91 -22.05 -34.31 -1.07
C ASP A 91 -22.94 -33.25 -1.76
#